data_AF-A0A1F6SE75-F1
#
_entry.id   AF-A0A1F6SE75-F1
#
_cell.length_a   1.000
_cell.length_b   1.000
_cell.length_c   1.000
_cell.angle_alpha   90.00
_cell.angle_beta   90.00
_cell.angle_gamma   90.00
#
_symmetry.space_group_name_H-M   'P 1'
#
loop_
_entity.id
_entity.type
_entity.pdbx_description
1 polymer ?
#
loop_
_entity_poly.entity_id
_entity_poly.type
_entity_poly.pdbx_seq_one_letter_code
_entity_poly.pdbx_strand_id
1 'polypeptide(L)'
;MAQRKWWLRAVIAAVLILIGWVLYVSSKQIERNRRIQEEINTLQTEAAKISRENETLSERIRYFATDDFREQEAKKKLGLKKTEEIVVGVKPTRLDSRLDSVERAARLAPGYEEVTGAAQDEQSILSGNNTENENMANYKKWWKVFFGLIE
;
A
#
# COMPACT_ATOMS: atom_id res chain seq x y z
N MET A 1 -11.75 -22.90 -66.51
CA MET A 1 -11.90 -22.86 -65.03
C MET A 1 -10.68 -22.30 -64.27
N ALA A 2 -9.45 -22.35 -64.79
CA ALA A 2 -8.26 -21.84 -64.09
C ALA A 2 -8.20 -20.31 -63.93
N GLN A 3 -8.68 -19.57 -64.94
CA GLN A 3 -8.71 -18.09 -64.94
C GLN A 3 -9.49 -17.50 -63.76
N ARG A 4 -10.65 -18.08 -63.42
CA ARG A 4 -11.49 -17.63 -62.31
C ARG A 4 -10.84 -17.86 -60.94
N LYS A 5 -10.01 -18.90 -60.79
CA LYS A 5 -9.25 -19.17 -59.56
C LYS A 5 -8.10 -18.17 -59.37
N TRP A 6 -7.47 -17.74 -60.47
CA TRP A 6 -6.40 -16.73 -60.42
C TRP A 6 -6.94 -15.35 -60.05
N TRP A 7 -8.11 -14.98 -60.58
CA TRP A 7 -8.77 -13.73 -60.24
C TRP A 7 -9.22 -13.67 -58.76
N LEU A 8 -9.78 -14.78 -58.23
CA LEU A 8 -10.12 -14.89 -56.81
C LEU A 8 -8.89 -14.74 -55.90
N ARG A 9 -7.74 -15.33 -56.28
CA ARG A 9 -6.48 -15.18 -55.52
C ARG A 9 -5.96 -13.74 -55.55
N ALA A 10 -6.08 -13.05 -56.69
CA ALA A 10 -5.71 -11.64 -56.81
C ALA A 10 -6.60 -10.73 -55.94
N VAL A 11 -7.91 -11.00 -55.90
CA VAL A 11 -8.85 -10.25 -55.05
C VAL A 11 -8.54 -10.46 -53.56
N ILE A 12 -8.27 -11.70 -53.14
CA ILE A 12 -7.90 -12.00 -51.75
C ILE A 12 -6.57 -11.32 -51.37
N ALA A 13 -5.58 -11.33 -52.26
CA ALA A 13 -4.32 -10.64 -52.03
C ALA A 13 -4.51 -9.12 -51.90
N ALA A 14 -5.35 -8.52 -52.74
CA ALA A 14 -5.67 -7.09 -52.66
C ALA A 14 -6.36 -6.72 -51.34
N VAL A 15 -7.29 -7.56 -50.86
CA VAL A 15 -7.96 -7.36 -49.56
C VAL A 15 -6.97 -7.47 -48.40
N LEU A 16 -6.06 -8.44 -48.42
CA LEU A 16 -5.03 -8.59 -47.39
C LEU A 16 -4.06 -7.39 -47.35
N ILE A 17 -3.68 -6.85 -48.52
CA ILE A 17 -2.87 -5.64 -48.61
C ILE A 17 -3.62 -4.44 -48.02
N LEU A 18 -4.92 -4.32 -48.30
CA LEU A 18 -5.77 -3.25 -47.78
C LEU A 18 -5.89 -3.33 -46.25
N ILE A 19 -6.09 -4.53 -45.70
CA ILE A 19 -6.11 -4.76 -44.25
C ILE A 19 -4.76 -4.41 -43.62
N GLY A 20 -3.65 -4.87 -44.22
CA GLY A 20 -2.31 -4.52 -43.76
C GLY A 20 -2.03 -3.02 -43.75
N TRP A 21 -2.50 -2.30 -44.77
CA TRP A 21 -2.42 -0.84 -44.86
C TRP A 21 -3.20 -0.15 -43.74
N VAL A 22 -4.45 -0.57 -43.49
CA VAL A 22 -5.28 -0.02 -42.41
C VAL A 22 -4.63 -0.25 -41.04
N LEU A 23 -4.08 -1.44 -40.79
CA LEU A 23 -3.38 -1.76 -39.54
C LEU A 23 -2.09 -0.93 -39.37
N TYR A 24 -1.35 -0.69 -40.45
CA TYR A 24 -0.15 0.14 -40.44
C TYR A 24 -0.49 1.60 -40.08
N VAL A 25 -1.54 2.16 -40.70
CA VAL A 25 -2.03 3.52 -40.39
C VAL A 25 -2.58 3.61 -38.96
N SER A 26 -3.30 2.58 -38.49
CA SER A 26 -3.89 2.54 -37.16
C SER A 26 -2.85 2.47 -36.05
N SER A 27 -1.72 1.79 -36.27
CA SER A 27 -0.65 1.66 -35.28
C SER A 27 -0.09 3.02 -34.83
N LYS A 28 -0.04 4.00 -35.73
CA LYS A 28 0.49 5.35 -35.42
C LYS A 28 -0.44 6.20 -34.55
N GLN A 29 -1.73 5.88 -34.47
CA GLN A 29 -2.70 6.64 -33.67
C GLN A 29 -2.73 6.23 -32.19
N ILE A 30 -2.31 4.99 -31.89
CA ILE A 30 -2.28 4.45 -30.52
C ILE A 30 -1.28 5.19 -29.63
N GLU A 31 -0.15 5.64 -30.18
CA GLU A 31 0.86 6.38 -29.41
C GLU A 31 0.37 7.76 -28.96
N ARG A 32 -0.46 8.43 -29.76
CA ARG A 32 -0.97 9.78 -29.44
C ARG A 32 -1.99 9.72 -28.30
N ASN A 33 -2.85 8.71 -28.31
CA ASN A 33 -3.88 8.57 -27.28
C ASN A 33 -3.29 8.22 -25.90
N ARG A 34 -2.17 7.46 -25.88
CA ARG A 34 -1.47 7.14 -24.63
C ARG A 34 -0.82 8.35 -23.99
N ARG A 35 -0.13 9.20 -24.76
CA ARG A 35 0.50 10.42 -24.23
C ARG A 35 -0.51 11.38 -23.62
N ILE A 36 -1.67 11.55 -24.25
CA ILE A 36 -2.74 12.42 -23.73
C ILE A 36 -3.30 11.84 -22.42
N GLN A 37 -3.52 10.52 -22.34
CA GLN A 37 -4.04 9.91 -21.13
C GLN A 37 -3.03 9.93 -19.97
N GLU A 38 -1.73 9.79 -20.28
CA GLU A 38 -0.65 9.95 -19.32
C GLU A 38 -0.60 11.39 -18.79
N GLU A 39 -0.65 12.40 -19.66
CA GLU A 39 -0.68 13.81 -19.27
C GLU A 39 -1.89 14.16 -18.40
N ILE A 40 -3.07 13.62 -18.71
CA ILE A 40 -4.27 13.80 -17.88
C ILE A 40 -4.06 13.17 -16.50
N ASN A 41 -3.52 11.95 -16.44
CA ASN A 41 -3.28 11.27 -15.18
C ASN A 41 -2.21 11.97 -14.33
N THR A 42 -1.15 12.49 -14.94
CA THR A 42 -0.11 13.25 -14.22
C THR A 42 -0.69 14.55 -13.67
N LEU A 43 -1.43 15.31 -14.48
CA LEU A 43 -2.08 16.56 -14.04
C LEU A 43 -3.10 16.32 -12.93
N GLN A 44 -3.89 15.25 -13.01
CA GLN A 44 -4.84 14.89 -11.96
C GLN A 44 -4.14 14.50 -10.65
N THR A 45 -3.01 13.79 -10.75
CA THR A 45 -2.19 13.40 -9.59
C THR A 45 -1.54 14.63 -8.94
N GLU A 46 -1.02 15.56 -9.74
CA GLU A 46 -0.45 16.81 -9.25
C GLU A 46 -1.49 17.68 -8.55
N ALA A 47 -2.69 17.83 -9.13
CA ALA A 47 -3.78 18.55 -8.50
C ALA A 47 -4.20 17.93 -7.16
N ALA A 48 -4.31 16.59 -7.10
CA ALA A 48 -4.63 15.88 -5.86
C ALA A 48 -3.54 16.06 -4.79
N LYS A 49 -2.26 16.07 -5.19
CA LYS A 49 -1.13 16.35 -4.30
C LYS A 49 -1.21 17.77 -3.72
N ILE A 50 -1.38 18.78 -4.57
CA ILE A 50 -1.49 20.19 -4.16
C ILE A 50 -2.67 20.39 -3.21
N SER A 51 -3.81 19.74 -3.47
CA SER A 51 -4.98 19.83 -2.58
C SER A 51 -4.68 19.27 -1.18
N ARG A 52 -4.01 18.13 -1.09
CA ARG A 52 -3.61 17.54 0.20
C ARG A 52 -2.58 18.39 0.94
N GLU A 53 -1.64 18.98 0.20
CA GLU A 53 -0.64 19.89 0.77
C GLU A 53 -1.30 21.15 1.33
N ASN A 54 -2.27 21.73 0.62
CA ASN A 54 -3.05 22.87 1.10
C ASN A 54 -3.86 22.52 2.36
N GLU A 55 -4.50 21.37 2.40
CA GLU A 55 -5.25 20.91 3.58
C GLU A 55 -4.33 20.75 4.80
N THR A 56 -3.19 20.06 4.62
CA THR A 56 -2.18 19.87 5.66
C THR A 56 -1.63 21.21 6.15
N LEU A 57 -1.36 22.14 5.23
CA LEU A 57 -0.84 23.46 5.60
C LEU A 57 -1.89 24.28 6.34
N SER A 58 -3.16 24.20 5.92
CA SER A 58 -4.28 24.83 6.63
C SER A 58 -4.43 24.30 8.04
N GLU A 59 -4.34 22.99 8.23
CA GLU A 59 -4.40 22.35 9.55
C GLU A 59 -3.25 22.81 10.45
N ARG A 60 -2.03 22.88 9.93
CA ARG A 60 -0.86 23.40 10.67
C ARG A 60 -1.04 24.87 11.06
N ILE A 61 -1.54 25.71 10.14
CA ILE A 61 -1.84 27.10 10.45
C ILE A 61 -2.87 27.20 11.58
N ARG A 62 -3.93 26.39 11.52
CA ARG A 62 -4.93 26.33 12.60
C ARG A 62 -4.31 25.91 13.92
N TYR A 63 -3.50 24.86 13.93
CA TYR A 63 -2.78 24.40 15.13
C TYR A 63 -1.91 25.52 15.73
N PHE A 64 -1.12 26.21 14.92
CA PHE A 64 -0.30 27.33 15.39
C PHE A 64 -1.11 28.55 15.86
N ALA A 65 -2.35 28.70 15.36
CA ALA A 65 -3.28 29.72 15.82
C ALA A 65 -4.00 29.35 17.13
N THR A 66 -3.92 28.10 17.60
CA THR A 66 -4.54 27.70 18.87
C THR A 66 -3.80 28.28 20.08
N ASP A 67 -4.55 28.51 21.16
CA ASP A 67 -3.97 28.96 22.43
C ASP A 67 -3.07 27.90 23.09
N ASP A 68 -3.27 26.61 22.80
CA ASP A 68 -2.39 25.53 23.26
C ASP A 68 -0.96 25.68 22.74
N PHE A 69 -0.79 26.05 21.46
CA PHE A 69 0.53 26.30 20.90
C PHE A 69 1.18 27.53 21.55
N ARG A 70 0.39 28.58 21.81
CA ARG A 70 0.85 29.79 22.50
C ARG A 70 1.26 29.49 23.95
N GLU A 71 0.52 28.64 24.65
CA GLU A 71 0.83 28.21 26.02
C GLU A 71 2.11 27.38 26.06
N GLN A 72 2.30 26.46 25.10
CA GLN A 72 3.53 25.67 25.00
C GLN A 72 4.76 26.54 24.68
N GLU A 73 4.65 27.47 23.73
CA GLU A 73 5.72 28.41 23.41
C GLU A 73 6.04 29.34 24.60
N ALA A 74 5.03 29.82 25.32
CA ALA A 74 5.22 30.64 26.52
C ALA A 74 5.91 29.85 27.66
N LYS A 75 5.50 28.59 27.89
CA LYS A 75 6.17 27.68 28.84
C LYS A 75 7.64 27.47 28.48
N LYS A 76 7.94 27.26 27.20
CA LYS A 76 9.31 27.03 26.70
C LYS A 76 10.18 28.29 26.75
N LYS A 77 9.67 29.45 26.34
CA LYS A 77 10.45 30.69 26.20
C LYS A 77 10.55 31.51 27.47
N LEU A 78 9.48 31.54 28.27
CA LEU A 78 9.39 32.39 29.45
C LEU A 78 9.50 31.59 30.75
N GLY A 79 9.56 30.25 30.68
CA GLY A 79 9.55 29.38 31.87
C GLY A 79 8.28 29.54 32.70
N LEU A 80 7.23 30.16 32.16
CA LEU A 80 6.01 30.51 32.87
C LEU A 80 5.13 29.28 33.01
N LYS A 81 4.86 28.87 34.25
CA LYS A 81 3.78 27.92 34.60
C LYS A 81 2.47 28.68 34.80
N LYS A 82 1.36 28.05 34.43
CA LYS A 82 0.02 28.56 34.76
C LYS A 82 -0.10 28.64 36.28
N THR A 83 -0.77 29.66 36.82
CA THR A 83 -0.88 29.91 38.27
C THR A 83 -1.50 28.74 39.05
N GLU A 84 -2.18 27.81 38.38
CA GLU A 84 -2.85 26.64 38.97
C GLU A 84 -2.15 25.29 38.70
N GLU A 85 -0.91 25.28 38.18
CA GLU A 85 -0.20 24.03 37.82
C GLU A 85 0.54 23.41 39.02
N ILE A 86 0.01 22.31 39.59
CA ILE A 86 0.65 21.54 40.68
C ILE A 86 1.66 20.55 40.10
N VAL A 87 2.93 20.73 40.46
CA VAL A 87 4.04 19.87 39.99
C VAL A 87 4.31 18.81 41.03
N VAL A 88 3.87 17.58 40.76
CA VAL A 88 4.08 16.45 41.65
C VAL A 88 5.36 15.72 41.25
N GLY A 89 6.40 15.82 42.08
CA GLY A 89 7.63 15.06 41.92
C GLY A 89 7.40 13.59 42.26
N VAL A 90 7.26 12.74 41.25
CA VAL A 90 7.19 11.29 41.44
C VAL A 90 8.58 10.78 41.81
N LYS A 91 8.79 10.43 43.09
CA LYS A 91 9.97 9.66 43.49
C LYS A 91 9.81 8.24 42.94
N PRO A 92 10.80 7.68 42.23
CA PRO A 92 10.75 6.28 41.84
C PRO A 92 10.73 5.44 43.13
N THR A 93 9.58 4.84 43.42
CA THR A 93 9.46 3.79 44.44
C THR A 93 10.38 2.66 44.02
N ARG A 94 11.37 2.34 44.86
CA ARG A 94 12.36 1.30 44.59
C ARG A 94 11.66 -0.04 44.31
N LEU A 95 11.55 -0.38 43.03
CA LEU A 95 11.05 -1.67 42.55
C LEU A 95 12.08 -2.80 42.79
N ASP A 96 13.32 -2.40 43.06
CA ASP A 96 14.51 -3.22 43.21
C ASP A 96 14.33 -4.30 44.31
N SER A 97 13.63 -3.97 45.40
CA SER A 97 13.45 -4.88 46.53
C SER A 97 12.47 -6.03 46.26
N ARG A 98 11.55 -5.88 45.29
CA ARG A 98 10.61 -6.96 44.92
C ARG A 98 11.27 -7.97 43.97
N LEU A 99 12.10 -7.50 43.04
CA LEU A 99 12.81 -8.36 42.09
C LEU A 99 13.78 -9.29 42.83
N ASP A 100 14.50 -8.78 43.82
CA ASP A 100 15.40 -9.57 44.67
C ASP A 100 14.67 -10.67 45.47
N SER A 101 13.43 -10.39 45.92
CA SER A 101 12.65 -11.34 46.71
C SER A 101 12.08 -12.48 45.85
N VAL A 102 11.72 -12.18 44.60
CA VAL A 102 11.22 -13.17 43.63
C VAL A 102 12.35 -14.08 43.17
N GLU A 103 13.54 -13.52 42.91
CA GLU A 103 14.69 -14.31 42.48
C GLU A 103 15.24 -15.21 43.60
N ARG A 104 15.21 -14.76 44.86
CA ARG A 104 15.53 -15.62 46.01
C ARG A 104 14.50 -16.73 46.22
N ALA A 105 13.21 -16.45 45.99
CA ALA A 105 12.14 -17.44 46.08
C ALA A 105 12.23 -18.50 44.96
N ALA A 106 12.62 -18.10 43.74
CA ALA A 106 12.81 -19.01 42.62
C ALA A 106 13.99 -19.98 42.81
N ARG A 107 15.03 -19.59 43.55
CA ARG A 107 16.22 -20.43 43.81
C ARG A 107 16.02 -21.47 44.91
N LEU A 108 14.99 -21.34 45.75
CA LEU A 108 14.72 -22.22 46.90
C LEU A 108 13.57 -23.21 46.67
N ALA A 109 12.87 -23.14 45.53
CA ALA A 109 11.79 -24.05 45.20
C ALA A 109 12.35 -25.33 44.52
N PRO A 110 12.14 -26.53 45.08
CA PRO A 110 12.40 -27.76 44.35
C PRO A 110 11.28 -27.98 43.32
N GLY A 111 11.66 -28.02 42.05
CA GLY A 111 10.93 -28.60 40.92
C GLY A 111 9.43 -28.37 40.87
N TYR A 112 8.99 -27.40 40.05
CA TYR A 112 7.69 -27.47 39.41
C TYR A 112 7.89 -27.47 37.89
N GLU A 113 7.23 -28.43 37.24
CA GLU A 113 7.20 -28.56 35.79
C GLU A 113 6.63 -27.31 35.14
N GLU A 114 7.30 -26.92 34.05
CA GLU A 114 6.82 -25.95 33.08
C GLU A 114 5.64 -26.57 32.31
N VAL A 115 4.41 -26.24 32.70
CA VAL A 115 3.23 -26.53 31.87
C VAL A 115 3.21 -25.54 30.71
N THR A 116 3.89 -25.90 29.63
CA THR A 116 3.67 -25.29 28.32
C THR A 116 2.41 -25.90 27.70
N GLY A 117 1.35 -25.11 27.57
CA GLY A 117 0.13 -25.56 26.92
C GLY A 117 -0.89 -24.46 26.72
N ALA A 118 -1.17 -24.19 25.45
CA ALA A 118 -2.29 -23.41 24.90
C ALA A 118 -2.12 -21.88 24.77
N ALA A 119 -1.61 -21.45 23.62
CA ALA A 119 -2.33 -20.58 22.66
C ALA A 119 -1.38 -20.08 21.55
N GLN A 120 -1.02 -20.98 20.63
CA GLN A 120 -0.59 -20.62 19.29
C GLN A 120 -1.46 -21.45 18.34
N ASP A 121 -2.32 -20.79 17.58
CA ASP A 121 -2.62 -21.07 16.17
C ASP A 121 -3.89 -20.31 15.75
N GLU A 122 -3.74 -19.00 15.56
CA GLU A 122 -4.75 -18.15 14.91
C GLU A 122 -4.22 -17.58 13.58
N GLN A 123 -3.29 -18.29 12.93
CA GLN A 123 -2.68 -17.86 11.66
C GLN A 123 -2.71 -18.91 10.54
N SER A 124 -3.48 -19.99 10.68
CA SER A 124 -3.57 -21.06 9.66
C SER A 124 -4.84 -21.05 8.81
N ILE A 125 -5.84 -20.20 9.07
CA ILE A 125 -7.07 -20.14 8.24
C ILE A 125 -7.01 -18.98 7.24
N LEU A 126 -6.00 -18.95 6.36
CA LEU A 126 -6.09 -18.36 5.01
C LEU A 126 -5.10 -19.03 4.02
N SER A 127 -4.66 -20.26 4.29
CA SER A 127 -3.91 -21.06 3.31
C SER A 127 -4.86 -22.00 2.58
N GLY A 128 -5.66 -21.42 1.67
CA GLY A 128 -6.51 -22.15 0.74
C GLY A 128 -5.89 -22.17 -0.65
N ASN A 129 -5.30 -23.30 -1.01
CA ASN A 129 -4.99 -23.79 -2.36
C ASN A 129 -4.39 -22.81 -3.37
N ASN A 130 -3.05 -22.76 -3.48
CA ASN A 130 -2.37 -22.22 -4.66
C ASN A 130 -1.05 -22.92 -5.01
N THR A 131 -0.90 -24.19 -4.63
CA THR A 131 0.35 -24.96 -4.82
C THR A 131 0.47 -25.60 -6.20
N GLU A 132 -0.03 -24.95 -7.25
CA GLU A 132 0.14 -25.42 -8.65
C GLU A 132 0.52 -24.29 -9.64
N ASN A 133 0.75 -23.07 -9.16
CA ASN A 133 0.96 -21.88 -10.02
C ASN A 133 2.36 -21.24 -9.90
N GLU A 134 3.32 -21.88 -9.23
CA GLU A 134 4.62 -21.26 -8.97
C GLU A 134 5.57 -21.29 -10.20
N ASN A 135 5.28 -22.09 -11.23
CA ASN A 135 6.14 -22.17 -12.42
C ASN A 135 5.44 -21.79 -13.73
N MET A 136 4.57 -20.78 -13.68
CA MET A 136 3.88 -20.26 -14.86
C MET A 136 4.40 -18.86 -15.23
N ALA A 137 4.85 -18.71 -16.49
CA ALA A 137 5.31 -17.43 -17.02
C ALA A 137 4.21 -16.35 -16.89
N ASN A 138 4.63 -15.12 -16.56
CA ASN A 138 3.70 -14.04 -16.17
C ASN A 138 2.55 -13.81 -17.15
N TYR A 139 2.78 -13.94 -18.46
CA TYR A 139 1.74 -13.75 -19.48
C TYR A 139 0.61 -14.79 -19.40
N LYS A 140 0.90 -16.03 -19.00
CA LYS A 140 -0.13 -17.09 -18.85
C LYS A 140 -1.00 -16.87 -17.63
N LYS A 141 -0.46 -16.23 -16.57
CA LYS A 141 -1.24 -15.86 -15.37
C LYS A 141 -2.34 -14.87 -15.73
N TRP A 142 -1.99 -13.84 -16.48
CA TRP A 142 -2.94 -12.84 -16.96
C TRP A 142 -3.98 -13.43 -17.91
N TRP A 143 -3.60 -14.36 -18.79
CA TRP A 143 -4.53 -15.01 -19.71
C TRP A 143 -5.67 -15.75 -18.98
N LYS A 144 -5.35 -16.48 -17.90
CA LYS A 144 -6.35 -17.20 -17.10
C LYS A 144 -7.32 -16.25 -16.39
N VAL A 145 -6.83 -15.12 -15.89
CA VAL A 145 -7.68 -14.10 -15.23
C VAL A 145 -8.66 -13.47 -16.23
N PHE A 146 -8.21 -13.20 -17.45
CA PHE A 146 -9.05 -12.52 -18.44
C PHE A 146 -9.99 -13.43 -19.23
N PHE A 147 -9.64 -14.70 -19.43
CA PHE A 147 -10.40 -15.61 -20.30
C PHE A 147 -10.85 -16.92 -19.62
N GLY A 148 -10.49 -17.16 -18.37
CA GLY A 148 -10.81 -18.39 -17.63
C GLY A 148 -12.13 -18.37 -16.86
N LEU A 149 -12.96 -17.32 -17.01
CA LEU A 149 -14.26 -17.17 -16.32
C LEU A 149 -15.46 -17.44 -17.26
N ILE A 150 -15.22 -18.13 -18.38
CA ILE A 150 -16.23 -18.60 -19.32
C ILE A 150 -16.17 -20.13 -19.31
N GLU A 151 -16.68 -20.75 -18.25
CA GLU A 151 -17.10 -22.15 -18.18
C GLU A 151 -18.13 -22.32 -17.06
#